data_AF-A0A7K7LP57-F1
#
_entry.id   AF-A0A7K7LP57-F1
#
_cell.length_a   1.000
_cell.length_b   1.000
_cell.length_c   1.000
_cell.angle_alpha   90.00
_cell.angle_beta   90.00
_cell.angle_gamma   90.00
#
_symmetry.space_group_name_H-M   'P 1'
#
loop_
_entity.id
_entity.type
_entity.pdbx_description
1 polymer ?
#
loop_
_entity_poly.entity_id
_entity_poly.type
_entity_poly.pdbx_seq_one_letter_code
_entity_poly.pdbx_strand_id
1 'polypeptide(L)'
;PEDVSEVQLAFLRILSSRASQNITYHCKNSIAYMDQASGNVKKALKLMSSVESEIKAEGNSKYMYAVLEDGCTKHTGEWGKTVFEYRTRKTMRLPVVDIAPIDIGGPDQEFGVDIGPVCFL
;
A
#
# COMPACT_ATOMS: atom_id res chain seq x y z
N PRO A 1 21.87 -11.81 9.51
CA PRO A 1 21.30 -12.98 8.80
C PRO A 1 19.79 -12.79 8.64
N GLU A 2 19.27 -12.87 7.40
CA GLU A 2 17.83 -12.72 7.11
C GLU A 2 16.96 -13.61 8.01
N ASP A 3 17.45 -14.82 8.30
CA ASP A 3 16.82 -15.81 9.18
C ASP A 3 16.47 -15.28 10.58
N VAL A 4 17.27 -14.36 11.14
CA VAL A 4 17.01 -13.83 12.49
C VAL A 4 15.77 -12.93 12.48
N SER A 5 15.62 -12.08 11.45
CA SER A 5 14.50 -11.15 11.34
C SER A 5 13.18 -11.87 11.11
N GLU A 6 13.19 -12.91 10.29
CA GLU A 6 11.99 -13.72 10.01
C GLU A 6 11.46 -14.41 11.26
N VAL A 7 12.35 -15.00 12.07
CA VAL A 7 11.98 -15.62 13.35
C VAL A 7 11.39 -14.57 14.28
N GLN A 8 12.00 -13.39 14.43
CA GLN A 8 11.46 -12.33 15.30
C GLN A 8 10.06 -11.86 14.83
N LEU A 9 9.86 -11.69 13.52
CA LEU A 9 8.56 -11.33 12.96
C LEU A 9 7.50 -12.43 13.19
N ALA A 10 7.88 -13.70 13.12
CA ALA A 10 6.96 -14.80 13.43
C ALA A 10 6.45 -14.72 14.87
N PHE A 11 7.32 -14.45 15.85
CA PHE A 11 6.91 -14.26 17.23
C PHE A 11 6.01 -13.03 17.41
N LEU A 12 6.36 -11.88 16.81
CA LEU A 12 5.51 -10.69 16.85
C LEU A 12 4.10 -10.95 16.30
N ARG A 13 3.98 -11.72 15.22
CA ARG A 13 2.68 -12.08 14.63
C ARG A 13 1.85 -12.97 15.56
N ILE A 14 2.47 -13.94 16.24
CA ILE A 14 1.78 -14.88 17.15
C ILE A 14 1.37 -14.19 18.46
N LEU A 15 2.21 -13.29 18.97
CA LEU A 15 2.00 -12.63 20.27
C LEU A 15 1.10 -11.39 20.20
N SER A 16 0.65 -11.00 19.00
CA SER A 16 -0.14 -9.80 18.78
C SER A 16 -1.53 -10.12 18.24
N SER A 17 -2.50 -9.28 18.60
CA SER A 17 -3.89 -9.39 18.18
C SER A 17 -4.20 -8.58 16.91
N ARG A 18 -3.37 -7.57 16.61
CA ARG A 18 -3.56 -6.61 15.52
C ARG A 18 -2.22 -6.23 14.90
N ALA A 19 -2.26 -5.86 13.63
CA ALA A 19 -1.15 -5.26 12.93
C ALA A 19 -1.62 -4.13 12.02
N SER A 20 -0.77 -3.12 11.84
CA SER A 20 -1.01 -1.99 10.94
C SER A 20 0.26 -1.54 10.25
N GLN A 21 0.14 -1.06 9.02
CA GLN A 21 1.27 -0.47 8.29
C GLN A 21 0.76 0.61 7.33
N ASN A 22 1.53 1.70 7.23
CA ASN A 22 1.29 2.77 6.27
C ASN A 22 2.30 2.68 5.12
N ILE A 23 1.87 2.99 3.91
CA ILE A 23 2.70 3.08 2.72
C ILE A 23 2.41 4.42 2.04
N THR A 24 3.44 5.21 1.75
CA THR A 24 3.29 6.47 1.02
C THR A 24 3.78 6.26 -0.41
N TYR A 25 2.91 6.54 -1.37
CA TYR A 25 3.23 6.56 -2.79
C TYR A 25 3.41 8.00 -3.24
N HIS A 26 4.64 8.39 -3.59
CA HIS A 26 4.95 9.67 -4.21
C HIS A 26 4.72 9.54 -5.71
N CYS A 27 4.04 10.50 -6.31
CA CYS A 27 3.59 10.42 -7.68
C CYS A 27 3.91 11.71 -8.44
N LYS A 28 4.25 11.56 -9.71
CA LYS A 28 4.24 12.64 -10.70
C LYS A 28 3.67 12.07 -11.99
N ASN A 29 2.56 12.64 -12.45
CA ASN A 29 1.77 12.13 -13.57
C ASN A 29 1.38 10.64 -13.44
N SER A 30 1.07 10.18 -12.23
CA SER A 30 0.66 8.80 -11.97
C SER A 30 -0.48 8.77 -10.95
N ILE A 31 -1.59 8.11 -11.30
CA ILE A 31 -2.73 7.92 -10.41
C ILE A 31 -2.43 6.82 -9.38
N ALA A 32 -2.63 7.13 -8.10
CA ALA A 32 -2.40 6.18 -7.01
C ALA A 32 -3.69 5.50 -6.51
N TYR A 33 -4.81 6.23 -6.45
CA TYR A 33 -6.09 5.74 -5.95
C TYR A 33 -7.28 6.25 -6.80
N MET A 34 -7.80 7.46 -6.52
CA MET A 34 -8.95 8.00 -7.23
C MET A 34 -8.51 8.70 -8.52
N ASP A 35 -9.05 8.28 -9.66
CA ASP A 35 -8.89 9.02 -10.91
C ASP A 35 -9.99 10.08 -11.01
N GLN A 36 -9.63 11.36 -10.88
CA GLN A 36 -10.61 12.45 -10.91
C GLN A 36 -11.31 12.58 -12.27
N ALA A 37 -10.66 12.18 -13.38
CA ALA A 37 -11.25 12.30 -14.71
C ALA A 37 -12.34 11.25 -14.94
N SER A 38 -12.16 10.04 -14.40
CA SER A 38 -13.09 8.93 -14.57
C SER A 38 -14.01 8.69 -13.36
N GLY A 39 -13.74 9.36 -12.23
CA GLY A 39 -14.56 9.29 -11.01
C GLY A 39 -14.58 7.91 -10.34
N ASN A 40 -13.54 7.09 -10.55
CA ASN A 40 -13.45 5.74 -10.00
C ASN A 40 -12.02 5.38 -9.59
N VAL A 41 -11.85 4.21 -8.98
CA VAL A 41 -10.59 3.72 -8.42
C VAL A 41 -10.00 2.54 -9.19
N LYS A 42 -10.36 2.36 -10.48
CA LYS A 42 -9.87 1.24 -11.30
C LYS A 42 -8.36 1.31 -11.56
N LYS A 43 -7.77 2.50 -11.44
CA LYS A 43 -6.33 2.75 -11.56
C LYS A 43 -5.60 2.67 -10.21
N ALA A 44 -6.29 2.34 -9.13
CA ALA A 44 -5.68 2.29 -7.81
C ALA A 44 -4.61 1.20 -7.73
N LEU A 45 -3.49 1.52 -7.09
CA LEU A 45 -2.39 0.58 -6.91
C LEU A 45 -2.78 -0.57 -5.98
N LYS A 46 -2.02 -1.66 -6.06
CA LYS A 46 -2.20 -2.82 -5.19
C LYS A 46 -0.99 -2.99 -4.28
N LEU A 47 -1.20 -3.54 -3.10
CA LEU A 47 -0.14 -3.93 -2.18
C LEU A 47 -0.14 -5.45 -2.03
N MET A 48 1.04 -6.05 -1.87
CA MET A 48 1.16 -7.47 -1.58
C MET A 48 1.44 -7.69 -0.09
N SER A 49 0.58 -8.49 0.55
CA SER A 49 0.79 -8.97 1.92
C SER A 49 1.93 -9.98 2.00
N SER A 50 2.48 -10.22 3.19
CA SER A 50 3.47 -11.28 3.44
C SER A 50 2.96 -12.72 3.29
N VAL A 51 1.69 -12.92 2.93
CA VAL A 51 1.08 -14.22 2.62
C VAL A 51 0.58 -14.27 1.18
N GLU A 52 1.20 -13.48 0.29
CA GLU A 52 0.94 -13.45 -1.16
C GLU A 52 -0.49 -13.04 -1.56
N SER A 53 -1.30 -12.59 -0.61
CA SER A 53 -2.61 -12.00 -0.89
C SER A 53 -2.50 -10.53 -1.29
N GLU A 54 -3.24 -10.15 -2.33
CA GLU A 54 -3.36 -8.75 -2.77
C GLU A 54 -4.28 -7.95 -1.83
N ILE A 55 -3.86 -6.74 -1.47
CA ILE A 55 -4.64 -5.72 -0.78
C ILE A 55 -4.97 -4.61 -1.79
N LYS A 56 -6.25 -4.24 -1.91
CA LYS A 56 -6.78 -3.46 -3.04
C LYS A 56 -7.68 -2.31 -2.60
N ALA A 57 -8.03 -1.43 -3.54
CA ALA A 57 -9.01 -0.36 -3.35
C ALA A 57 -10.45 -0.87 -3.21
N GLU A 58 -10.81 -1.97 -3.87
CA GLU A 58 -12.17 -2.50 -3.95
C GLU A 58 -12.18 -4.03 -3.80
N GLY A 59 -13.34 -4.57 -3.43
CA GLY A 59 -13.59 -6.01 -3.34
C GLY A 59 -13.85 -6.46 -1.90
N ASN A 60 -13.17 -7.53 -1.48
CA ASN A 60 -13.36 -8.09 -0.15
C ASN A 60 -12.80 -7.13 0.90
N SER A 61 -13.67 -6.63 1.79
CA SER A 61 -13.31 -5.67 2.84
C SER A 61 -12.16 -6.13 3.77
N LYS A 62 -11.95 -7.44 3.90
CA LYS A 62 -10.80 -7.99 4.65
C LYS A 62 -9.45 -7.71 4.00
N TYR A 63 -9.42 -7.36 2.71
CA TYR A 63 -8.24 -7.10 1.90
C TYR A 63 -8.30 -5.71 1.27
N MET A 64 -9.05 -4.78 1.87
CA MET A 64 -9.07 -3.40 1.45
C MET A 64 -8.16 -2.56 2.35
N TYR A 65 -7.34 -1.69 1.73
CA TYR A 65 -6.66 -0.63 2.45
C TYR A 65 -7.59 0.58 2.63
N ALA A 66 -7.27 1.42 3.60
CA ALA A 66 -7.81 2.76 3.72
C ALA A 66 -6.85 3.76 3.07
N VAL A 67 -7.38 4.91 2.67
CA VAL A 67 -6.59 6.03 2.14
C VAL A 67 -6.68 7.18 3.13
N LEU A 68 -5.55 7.61 3.65
CA LEU A 68 -5.46 8.67 4.66
C LEU A 68 -5.34 10.06 4.01
N GLU A 69 -4.70 10.12 2.84
CA GLU A 69 -4.48 11.33 2.03
C GLU A 69 -4.34 10.89 0.56
N ASP A 70 -4.96 11.62 -0.38
CA ASP A 70 -4.84 11.37 -1.82
C ASP A 70 -4.61 12.69 -2.59
N GLY A 71 -3.34 12.93 -2.92
CA GLY A 71 -2.91 14.03 -3.80
C GLY A 71 -2.59 13.58 -5.23
N CYS A 72 -2.81 12.31 -5.57
CA CYS A 72 -2.41 11.73 -6.86
C CYS A 72 -3.61 11.50 -7.79
N THR A 73 -4.56 12.43 -7.81
CA THR A 73 -5.84 12.23 -8.51
C THR A 73 -5.85 12.71 -9.97
N LYS A 74 -4.78 13.40 -10.39
CA LYS A 74 -4.60 14.01 -11.71
C LYS A 74 -3.13 14.00 -12.14
N HIS A 75 -2.89 14.16 -13.44
CA HIS A 75 -1.56 14.39 -14.01
C HIS A 75 -1.28 15.89 -14.11
N THR A 76 -0.60 16.46 -13.10
CA THR A 76 -0.33 17.91 -13.01
C THR A 76 1.09 18.30 -13.43
N GLY A 77 1.99 17.33 -13.59
CA GLY A 77 3.43 17.54 -13.79
C GLY A 77 4.21 17.82 -12.50
N GLU A 78 3.52 17.99 -11.36
CA GLU A 78 4.10 18.24 -10.05
C GLU A 78 4.10 16.97 -9.19
N TRP A 79 4.97 16.95 -8.17
CA TRP A 79 5.00 15.86 -7.20
C TRP A 79 3.85 15.97 -6.21
N GLY A 80 3.09 14.89 -6.09
CA GLY A 80 2.09 14.67 -5.05
C GLY A 80 2.39 13.38 -4.27
N LYS A 81 1.50 13.04 -3.35
CA LYS A 81 1.58 11.78 -2.62
C LYS A 81 0.20 11.23 -2.27
N THR A 82 0.11 9.92 -2.07
CA THR A 82 -1.04 9.23 -1.51
C THR A 82 -0.58 8.32 -0.39
N VAL A 83 -1.27 8.37 0.75
CA VAL A 83 -0.92 7.58 1.93
C VAL A 83 -1.96 6.50 2.14
N PHE A 84 -1.53 5.25 2.02
CA PHE A 84 -2.35 4.06 2.24
C PHE A 84 -2.12 3.52 3.65
N GLU A 85 -3.16 2.96 4.25
CA GLU A 85 -3.08 2.26 5.52
C GLU A 85 -3.80 0.90 5.43
N TYR A 86 -3.12 -0.17 5.85
CA TYR A 86 -3.77 -1.46 6.04
C TYR A 86 -3.75 -1.85 7.52
N ARG A 87 -4.94 -2.11 8.08
CA ARG A 87 -5.13 -2.58 9.46
C ARG A 87 -5.81 -3.94 9.46
N THR A 88 -5.33 -4.88 10.26
CA THR A 88 -5.88 -6.25 10.28
C THR A 88 -5.76 -6.91 11.66
N ARG A 89 -6.68 -7.84 11.96
CA ARG A 89 -6.56 -8.79 13.08
C ARG A 89 -5.87 -10.10 12.69
N LYS A 90 -5.59 -10.29 11.39
CA LYS A 90 -4.78 -11.40 10.87
C LYS A 90 -3.37 -10.87 10.66
N THR A 91 -2.60 -10.84 11.75
CA THR A 91 -1.23 -10.29 11.85
C THR A 91 -0.27 -10.88 10.82
N MET A 92 -0.45 -12.15 10.45
CA MET A 92 0.34 -12.84 9.41
C MET A 92 0.33 -12.16 8.04
N ARG A 93 -0.62 -11.27 7.75
CA ARG A 93 -0.70 -10.55 6.47
C ARG A 93 0.29 -9.39 6.35
N LEU A 94 0.88 -8.94 7.45
CA LEU A 94 1.86 -7.86 7.44
C LEU A 94 3.26 -8.40 7.80
N PRO A 95 4.34 -7.77 7.29
CA PRO A 95 4.38 -6.52 6.54
C PRO A 95 3.93 -6.65 5.07
N VAL A 96 3.71 -5.51 4.41
CA VAL A 96 3.65 -5.39 2.95
C VAL A 96 5.02 -5.73 2.38
N VAL A 97 5.04 -6.58 1.35
CA VAL A 97 6.27 -7.08 0.72
C VAL A 97 6.46 -6.55 -0.71
N ASP A 98 5.39 -6.07 -1.35
CA ASP A 98 5.46 -5.54 -2.72
C ASP A 98 4.35 -4.51 -2.99
N ILE A 99 4.53 -3.70 -4.04
CA ILE A 99 3.61 -2.67 -4.53
C ILE A 99 3.50 -2.72 -6.05
N ALA A 100 2.27 -2.66 -6.56
CA ALA A 100 1.99 -2.68 -7.99
C ALA A 100 1.15 -1.45 -8.40
N PRO A 101 1.79 -0.37 -8.89
CA PRO A 101 1.11 0.74 -9.53
C PRO A 101 0.48 0.32 -10.86
N ILE A 102 -0.65 0.93 -11.22
CA ILE A 102 -1.38 0.60 -12.46
C ILE A 102 -1.20 1.68 -13.54
N ASP A 103 -1.21 2.96 -13.14
CA ASP A 103 -1.10 4.11 -14.04
C ASP A 103 0.38 4.54 -14.19
N ILE A 104 1.17 3.69 -14.83
CA ILE A 104 2.61 3.86 -15.09
C ILE A 104 2.97 3.36 -16.50
N GLY A 105 4.15 3.74 -16.99
CA GLY A 105 4.71 3.31 -18.28
C GLY A 105 4.80 4.41 -19.35
N GLY A 106 4.17 5.56 -19.12
CA GLY A 106 4.38 6.77 -19.91
C GLY A 106 5.76 7.42 -19.67
N PRO A 107 6.27 8.20 -20.63
CA PRO A 107 7.62 8.78 -20.58
C PRO A 107 7.81 9.85 -19.49
N ASP A 108 6.72 10.41 -18.98
CA ASP A 108 6.68 11.48 -17.97
C ASP A 108 6.07 11.02 -16.64
N GLN A 109 5.85 9.71 -16.48
CA GLN A 109 5.30 9.13 -15.26
C GLN A 109 6.43 8.69 -14.34
N GLU A 110 6.48 9.26 -13.15
CA GLU A 110 7.50 8.96 -12.14
C GLU A 110 6.81 8.64 -10.81
N PHE A 111 7.42 7.75 -10.04
CA PHE A 111 6.94 7.44 -8.70
C PHE A 111 8.08 7.10 -7.74
N GLY A 112 7.79 7.28 -6.46
CA GLY A 112 8.64 6.86 -5.34
C GLY A 112 7.80 6.26 -4.23
N VAL A 113 8.41 5.53 -3.32
CA VAL A 113 7.68 4.84 -2.24
C VAL A 113 8.43 4.99 -0.92
N ASP A 114 7.72 5.46 0.10
CA ASP A 114 8.17 5.35 1.49
C ASP A 114 7.40 4.23 2.19
N ILE A 115 8.14 3.20 2.62
CA ILE A 115 7.59 2.06 3.35
C ILE A 115 7.59 2.40 4.84
N GLY A 116 6.39 2.65 5.41
CA GLY A 116 6.24 2.90 6.83
C GLY A 116 6.51 1.65 7.68
N PRO A 117 6.77 1.82 8.98
CA PRO A 117 6.99 0.69 9.88
C PRO A 117 5.73 -0.18 9.98
N VAL A 118 5.93 -1.50 10.10
CA VAL A 118 4.87 -2.41 10.53
C VAL A 118 4.75 -2.36 12.05
N CYS A 119 3.55 -2.11 12.54
CA CYS A 119 3.24 -2.03 13.97
C CYS A 119 2.39 -3.24 14.40
N PHE A 120 2.70 -3.81 15.55
CA PHE A 120 2.00 -4.95 16.14
C PHE A 120 1.46 -4.59 17.55
N LEU A 121 0.24 -5.04 17.88
CA LEU A 121 -0.42 -4.83 19.18
C LEU A 121 -1.19 -6.08 19.64
#